data_AF-A0A357CJD8-F1
#
_entry.id   AF-A0A357CJD8-F1
#
_cell.length_a   1.000
_cell.length_b   1.000
_cell.length_c   1.000
_cell.angle_alpha   90.00
_cell.angle_beta   90.00
_cell.angle_gamma   90.00
#
_symmetry.space_group_name_H-M   'P 1'
#
loop_
_entity.id
_entity.type
_entity.pdbx_description
1 polymer ?
#
loop_
_entity_poly.entity_id
_entity_poly.type
_entity_poly.pdbx_seq_one_letter_code
_entity_poly.pdbx_strand_id
1 'polypeptide(L)'
;MADIEADVIIVGSGISGALLAAKLSYAGVKVAILEAGPKVDRGQAMQRFWDAPIRVLECPYPPSPQANHPISNDPDYWYRQIGPNKFKSTYLKVVGGTTWHWLGTCLRFVPNDFRLSTVYGRGVDWPVTYDDLEPFYSHAEDEVGVSGDSNETLGSPRSTGYPMPAIPQTFMDQAYARALVGTQFEVRATPQARNSAARDERPACCGSASCIPICPVQAKYDATTAAADLARLGLRGPALDDALRTQACRQLHLTSLIEQLPDPQNRVTLDPTDLDIYGVPLPRLAYSLGTYVEAGLAAARDAHAEIFGRLDATEIQHRDVAEGAGHIIGTARMGSDPTSSVVDRDLRSHDHPNLFILGSAVFPTSATANPTLTIVALSLRAA
;
A
#
# COMPACT_ATOMS: atom_id res chain seq x y z
N MET A 1 -8.59 -18.76 -28.35
CA MET A 1 -8.87 -19.17 -26.96
C MET A 1 -10.29 -19.72 -26.93
N ALA A 2 -10.70 -20.48 -25.92
CA ALA A 2 -12.12 -20.72 -25.69
C ALA A 2 -12.77 -19.44 -25.15
N ASP A 3 -14.05 -19.22 -25.42
CA ASP A 3 -14.77 -18.07 -24.89
C ASP A 3 -14.92 -18.20 -23.36
N ILE A 4 -14.81 -17.07 -22.66
CA ILE A 4 -14.92 -17.00 -21.20
C ILE A 4 -16.35 -16.61 -20.85
N GLU A 5 -17.13 -17.58 -20.39
CA GLU A 5 -18.47 -17.35 -19.86
C GLU A 5 -18.44 -17.21 -18.33
N ALA A 6 -18.86 -16.06 -17.81
CA ALA A 6 -18.99 -15.78 -16.37
C ALA A 6 -20.16 -14.81 -16.13
N ASP A 7 -20.76 -14.87 -14.95
CA ASP A 7 -21.77 -13.90 -14.51
C ASP A 7 -21.10 -12.55 -14.18
N VAL A 8 -19.88 -12.61 -13.62
CA VAL A 8 -19.05 -11.45 -13.28
C VAL A 8 -17.62 -11.66 -13.77
N ILE A 9 -17.09 -10.67 -14.49
CA ILE A 9 -15.68 -10.61 -14.90
C ILE A 9 -14.97 -9.56 -14.06
N ILE A 10 -13.91 -9.98 -13.37
CA ILE A 10 -13.05 -9.12 -12.54
C ILE A 10 -11.72 -8.92 -13.26
N VAL A 11 -11.33 -7.67 -13.48
CA VAL A 11 -10.06 -7.31 -14.14
C VAL A 11 -9.04 -6.91 -13.08
N GLY A 12 -7.97 -7.69 -12.97
CA GLY A 12 -6.93 -7.58 -11.95
C GLY A 12 -7.15 -8.53 -10.77
N SER A 13 -6.12 -9.30 -10.44
CA SER A 13 -6.12 -10.28 -9.33
C SER A 13 -5.45 -9.76 -8.06
N GLY A 14 -5.29 -8.44 -7.94
CA GLY A 14 -4.90 -7.79 -6.68
C GLY A 14 -5.96 -7.98 -5.59
N ILE A 15 -5.64 -7.53 -4.37
CA ILE A 15 -6.42 -7.81 -3.16
C ILE A 15 -7.93 -7.56 -3.29
N SER A 16 -8.37 -6.46 -3.92
CA SER A 16 -9.79 -6.22 -4.19
C SER A 16 -10.43 -7.29 -5.08
N GLY A 17 -9.80 -7.59 -6.22
CA GLY A 17 -10.34 -8.57 -7.18
C GLY A 17 -10.34 -9.98 -6.62
N ALA A 18 -9.31 -10.36 -5.87
CA ALA A 18 -9.22 -11.66 -5.19
C ALA A 18 -10.30 -11.83 -4.11
N LEU A 19 -10.49 -10.82 -3.24
CA LEU A 19 -11.51 -10.88 -2.18
C LEU A 19 -12.94 -10.81 -2.74
N LEU A 20 -13.20 -9.92 -3.70
CA LEU A 20 -14.51 -9.85 -4.38
C LEU A 20 -14.83 -11.16 -5.08
N ALA A 21 -13.87 -11.76 -5.80
CA ALA A 21 -14.04 -13.07 -6.43
C ALA A 21 -14.36 -14.16 -5.40
N ALA A 22 -13.66 -14.18 -4.26
CA ALA A 22 -13.93 -15.14 -3.21
C ALA A 22 -15.34 -14.99 -2.63
N LYS A 23 -15.77 -13.77 -2.26
CA LYS A 23 -17.12 -13.51 -1.72
C LYS A 23 -18.23 -13.88 -2.71
N LEU A 24 -18.12 -13.44 -3.96
CA LEU A 24 -19.08 -13.77 -5.02
C LEU A 24 -19.11 -15.29 -5.31
N SER A 25 -17.97 -15.96 -5.33
CA SER A 25 -17.90 -17.41 -5.53
C SER A 25 -18.52 -18.20 -4.37
N TYR A 26 -18.34 -17.75 -3.12
CA TYR A 26 -19.03 -18.33 -1.95
C TYR A 26 -20.56 -18.12 -2.01
N ALA A 27 -21.02 -17.03 -2.63
CA ALA A 27 -22.44 -16.80 -2.91
C ALA A 27 -22.97 -17.59 -4.13
N GLY A 28 -22.13 -18.39 -4.80
CA GLY A 28 -22.51 -19.23 -5.94
C GLY A 28 -22.47 -18.53 -7.31
N VAL A 29 -21.92 -17.31 -7.39
CA VAL A 29 -21.78 -16.56 -8.65
C VAL A 29 -20.61 -17.13 -9.48
N LYS A 30 -20.79 -17.31 -10.78
CA LYS A 30 -19.73 -17.76 -11.70
C LYS A 30 -18.80 -16.58 -12.01
N VAL A 31 -17.64 -16.51 -11.34
CA VAL A 31 -16.66 -15.44 -11.52
C VAL A 31 -15.51 -15.85 -12.44
N ALA A 32 -15.08 -14.96 -13.33
CA ALA A 32 -13.80 -15.05 -14.02
C ALA A 32 -12.88 -13.89 -13.60
N ILE A 33 -11.61 -14.19 -13.29
CA ILE A 33 -10.59 -13.18 -13.01
C ILE A 33 -9.62 -13.11 -14.19
N LEU A 34 -9.44 -11.92 -14.75
CA LEU A 34 -8.47 -11.63 -15.81
C LEU A 34 -7.27 -10.90 -15.19
N GLU A 35 -6.10 -11.54 -15.21
CA GLU A 35 -4.84 -10.96 -14.77
C GLU A 35 -3.89 -10.78 -15.97
N ALA A 36 -3.21 -9.63 -16.05
CA ALA A 36 -2.25 -9.35 -17.10
C ALA A 36 -0.92 -10.09 -16.86
N GLY A 37 -0.54 -10.23 -15.59
CA GLY A 37 0.72 -10.84 -15.18
C GLY A 37 0.70 -12.36 -14.97
N PRO A 38 1.90 -12.97 -14.88
CA PRO A 38 2.03 -14.39 -14.57
C PRO A 38 1.71 -14.70 -13.10
N LYS A 39 1.47 -15.99 -12.80
CA LYS A 39 1.60 -16.51 -11.44
C LYS A 39 3.06 -16.38 -10.97
N VAL A 40 3.24 -16.11 -9.68
CA VAL A 40 4.56 -15.96 -9.06
C VAL A 40 4.82 -17.14 -8.14
N ASP A 41 5.94 -17.82 -8.35
CA ASP A 41 6.50 -18.77 -7.38
C ASP A 41 7.31 -18.02 -6.32
N ARG A 42 6.99 -18.25 -5.04
CA ARG A 42 7.60 -17.51 -3.92
C ARG A 42 9.07 -17.86 -3.71
N GLY A 43 9.46 -19.12 -3.94
CA GLY A 43 10.84 -19.58 -3.82
C GLY A 43 11.73 -18.94 -4.89
N GLN A 44 11.28 -18.93 -6.14
CA GLN A 44 11.97 -18.27 -7.25
C GLN A 44 12.02 -16.75 -7.07
N ALA A 45 10.95 -16.12 -6.59
CA ALA A 45 10.96 -14.68 -6.27
C ALA A 45 11.96 -14.36 -5.16
N MET A 46 12.03 -15.17 -4.10
CA MET A 46 13.04 -15.05 -3.04
C MET A 46 14.46 -15.21 -3.58
N GLN A 47 14.69 -16.21 -4.44
CA GLN A 47 15.99 -16.44 -5.07
C GLN A 47 16.41 -15.24 -5.93
N ARG A 48 15.50 -14.71 -6.78
CA ARG A 48 15.75 -13.47 -7.54
C ARG A 48 16.06 -12.27 -6.64
N PHE A 49 15.38 -12.11 -5.50
CA PHE A 49 15.70 -11.06 -4.53
C PHE A 49 17.12 -11.19 -3.96
N TRP A 50 17.56 -12.42 -3.67
CA TRP A 50 18.91 -12.67 -3.17
C TRP A 50 19.98 -12.46 -4.26
N ASP A 51 19.71 -12.89 -5.48
CA ASP A 51 20.62 -12.74 -6.63
C ASP A 51 20.63 -11.32 -7.23
N ALA A 52 19.62 -10.49 -6.90
CA ALA A 52 19.50 -9.14 -7.45
C ALA A 52 20.67 -8.22 -7.01
N PRO A 53 21.41 -7.61 -7.96
CA PRO A 53 22.47 -6.66 -7.65
C PRO A 53 21.92 -5.33 -7.11
N ILE A 54 20.68 -4.98 -7.48
CA ILE A 54 19.95 -3.82 -6.96
C ILE A 54 18.63 -4.33 -6.36
N ARG A 55 18.49 -4.20 -5.04
CA ARG A 55 17.38 -4.75 -4.27
C ARG A 55 16.21 -3.77 -4.12
N VAL A 56 15.70 -3.29 -5.25
CA VAL A 56 14.45 -2.50 -5.33
C VAL A 56 13.20 -3.37 -5.15
N LEU A 57 12.04 -2.74 -4.97
CA LEU A 57 10.78 -3.41 -4.64
C LEU A 57 10.34 -4.42 -5.72
N GLU A 58 10.69 -4.16 -6.97
CA GLU A 58 10.27 -4.94 -8.14
C GLU A 58 11.26 -6.04 -8.54
N CYS A 59 12.49 -6.08 -8.01
CA CYS A 59 13.48 -7.05 -8.45
C CYS A 59 13.11 -8.55 -8.29
N PRO A 60 12.22 -8.99 -7.37
CA PRO A 60 11.73 -10.38 -7.35
C PRO A 60 10.74 -10.69 -8.49
N TYR A 61 10.12 -9.65 -9.06
CA TYR A 61 8.95 -9.70 -9.93
C TYR A 61 9.25 -8.94 -11.25
N PRO A 62 10.27 -9.34 -12.03
CA PRO A 62 10.72 -8.57 -13.18
C PRO A 62 9.58 -8.30 -14.18
N PRO A 63 9.50 -7.09 -14.77
CA PRO A 63 8.52 -6.80 -15.81
C PRO A 63 8.74 -7.70 -17.03
N SER A 64 7.64 -8.09 -17.67
CA SER A 64 7.66 -8.80 -18.94
C SER A 64 6.99 -7.96 -20.02
N PRO A 65 7.32 -8.14 -21.31
CA PRO A 65 6.65 -7.42 -22.40
C PRO A 65 5.12 -7.49 -22.35
N GLN A 66 4.58 -8.63 -21.88
CA GLN A 66 3.15 -8.89 -21.70
C GLN A 66 2.53 -8.19 -20.47
N ALA A 67 3.33 -7.87 -19.45
CA ALA A 67 2.87 -7.39 -18.15
C ALA A 67 3.81 -6.30 -17.58
N ASN A 68 4.20 -5.35 -18.44
CA ASN A 68 5.09 -4.26 -18.05
C ASN A 68 4.46 -3.37 -16.97
N HIS A 69 5.29 -2.98 -16.01
CA HIS A 69 4.93 -2.21 -14.83
C HIS A 69 6.15 -1.37 -14.38
N PRO A 70 5.97 -0.30 -13.59
CA PRO A 70 7.04 0.64 -13.26
C PRO A 70 8.04 0.05 -12.26
N ILE A 71 9.30 0.49 -12.32
CA ILE A 71 10.38 0.02 -11.44
C ILE A 71 11.02 1.18 -10.68
N SER A 72 11.38 0.95 -9.41
CA SER A 72 11.79 2.03 -8.49
C SER A 72 13.13 2.69 -8.84
N ASN A 73 14.00 1.98 -9.57
CA ASN A 73 15.32 2.45 -10.01
C ASN A 73 15.32 3.13 -11.39
N ASP A 74 14.21 3.09 -12.13
CA ASP A 74 14.02 3.85 -13.37
C ASP A 74 12.55 4.32 -13.47
N PRO A 75 12.25 5.53 -12.94
CA PRO A 75 10.89 6.08 -12.95
C PRO A 75 10.31 6.36 -14.34
N ASP A 76 11.14 6.43 -15.39
CA ASP A 76 10.71 6.72 -16.76
C ASP A 76 10.61 5.46 -17.65
N TYR A 77 11.06 4.30 -17.15
CA TYR A 77 10.95 3.00 -17.83
C TYR A 77 9.54 2.75 -18.41
N TRP A 78 8.52 2.83 -17.54
CA TRP A 78 7.13 2.48 -17.88
C TRP A 78 6.20 3.70 -18.02
N TYR A 79 6.42 4.75 -17.23
CA TYR A 79 5.60 5.95 -17.28
C TYR A 79 6.14 6.95 -18.31
N ARG A 80 5.27 7.71 -18.97
CA ARG A 80 5.64 8.86 -19.79
C ARG A 80 5.34 10.15 -19.03
N GLN A 81 6.33 10.61 -18.28
CA GLN A 81 6.14 11.63 -17.25
C GLN A 81 6.38 13.05 -17.76
N ILE A 82 5.38 13.91 -17.56
CA ILE A 82 5.38 15.34 -17.85
C ILE A 82 5.05 16.15 -16.57
N GLY A 83 5.45 17.42 -16.55
CA GLY A 83 5.31 18.29 -15.36
C GLY A 83 6.60 18.43 -14.57
N PRO A 84 6.58 19.22 -13.48
CA PRO A 84 7.78 19.60 -12.73
C PRO A 84 8.34 18.49 -11.83
N ASN A 85 7.53 17.48 -11.47
CA ASN A 85 7.95 16.39 -10.58
C ASN A 85 7.69 15.03 -11.22
N LYS A 86 8.57 14.05 -10.94
CA LYS A 86 8.34 12.65 -11.31
C LYS A 86 7.47 11.97 -10.26
N PHE A 87 6.40 11.33 -10.72
CA PHE A 87 5.67 10.32 -9.96
C PHE A 87 6.54 9.06 -9.83
N LYS A 88 6.70 8.57 -8.59
CA LYS A 88 7.64 7.47 -8.26
C LYS A 88 6.96 6.26 -7.60
N SER A 89 5.64 6.28 -7.42
CA SER A 89 4.94 5.11 -6.86
C SER A 89 4.85 4.00 -7.90
N THR A 90 5.18 2.79 -7.49
CA THR A 90 5.19 1.60 -8.34
C THR A 90 4.01 0.67 -8.05
N TYR A 91 3.83 -0.34 -8.91
CA TYR A 91 2.85 -1.41 -8.75
C TYR A 91 3.33 -2.65 -9.51
N LEU A 92 2.74 -3.81 -9.23
CA LEU A 92 3.06 -5.05 -9.93
C LEU A 92 1.88 -5.53 -10.77
N LYS A 93 2.17 -6.00 -12.00
CA LYS A 93 1.25 -6.81 -12.82
C LYS A 93 1.67 -8.28 -12.71
N VAL A 94 1.13 -8.97 -11.71
CA VAL A 94 1.34 -10.39 -11.40
C VAL A 94 0.11 -10.90 -10.66
N VAL A 95 -0.09 -12.23 -10.59
CA VAL A 95 -1.18 -12.78 -9.75
C VAL A 95 -0.98 -12.38 -8.29
N GLY A 96 -1.98 -11.71 -7.70
CA GLY A 96 -1.94 -11.10 -6.36
C GLY A 96 -1.51 -9.63 -6.32
N GLY A 97 -1.00 -9.09 -7.44
CA GLY A 97 -0.62 -7.69 -7.63
C GLY A 97 0.37 -7.14 -6.60
N THR A 98 0.31 -5.82 -6.37
CA THR A 98 1.21 -5.04 -5.49
C THR A 98 1.29 -5.54 -4.04
N THR A 99 0.31 -6.32 -3.56
CA THR A 99 0.38 -6.87 -2.18
C THR A 99 1.50 -7.89 -1.97
N TRP A 100 2.14 -8.38 -3.03
CA TRP A 100 3.42 -9.09 -2.89
C TRP A 100 4.47 -8.25 -2.14
N HIS A 101 4.66 -6.98 -2.52
CA HIS A 101 5.77 -6.14 -2.03
C HIS A 101 5.40 -4.97 -1.09
N TRP A 102 4.11 -4.78 -0.77
CA TRP A 102 3.68 -3.83 0.28
C TRP A 102 4.28 -4.16 1.66
N LEU A 103 4.24 -3.21 2.60
CA LEU A 103 4.70 -3.43 3.99
C LEU A 103 3.76 -4.32 4.82
N GLY A 104 2.48 -4.41 4.40
CA GLY A 104 1.41 -4.99 5.20
C GLY A 104 0.81 -4.04 6.23
N THR A 105 1.02 -2.73 6.13
CA THR A 105 0.41 -1.74 7.05
C THR A 105 -1.09 -1.61 6.81
N CYS A 106 -1.87 -1.69 7.89
CA CYS A 106 -3.33 -1.70 7.89
C CYS A 106 -3.88 -0.68 8.88
N LEU A 107 -3.60 0.60 8.63
CA LEU A 107 -4.24 1.71 9.33
C LEU A 107 -5.64 1.95 8.75
N ARG A 108 -6.61 2.29 9.60
CA ARG A 108 -7.89 2.87 9.17
C ARG A 108 -7.68 4.37 8.88
N PHE A 109 -8.55 4.94 8.06
CA PHE A 109 -8.63 6.41 7.91
C PHE A 109 -9.35 6.97 9.14
N VAL A 110 -8.97 8.16 9.62
CA VAL A 110 -9.63 8.79 10.77
C VAL A 110 -10.93 9.49 10.34
N PRO A 111 -11.89 9.75 11.25
CA PRO A 111 -13.19 10.32 10.86
C PRO A 111 -13.15 11.66 10.12
N ASN A 112 -12.07 12.44 10.23
CA ASN A 112 -11.92 13.69 9.50
C ASN A 112 -11.43 13.52 8.05
N ASP A 113 -10.77 12.40 7.71
CA ASP A 113 -10.29 12.11 6.34
C ASP A 113 -11.45 12.04 5.34
N PHE A 114 -12.63 11.63 5.82
CA PHE A 114 -13.89 11.55 5.07
C PHE A 114 -14.57 12.90 4.84
N ARG A 115 -14.13 13.97 5.53
CA ARG A 115 -14.81 15.28 5.56
C ARG A 115 -13.83 16.45 5.53
N LEU A 116 -12.79 16.31 4.71
CA LEU A 116 -11.67 17.22 4.59
C LEU A 116 -12.09 18.65 4.21
N SER A 117 -13.09 18.79 3.33
CA SER A 117 -13.62 20.07 2.86
C SER A 117 -14.50 20.71 3.92
N THR A 118 -15.42 19.95 4.52
CA THR A 118 -16.27 20.44 5.62
C THR A 118 -15.47 20.86 6.86
N VAL A 119 -14.43 20.12 7.24
CA VAL A 119 -13.68 20.39 8.49
C VAL A 119 -12.51 21.35 8.30
N TYR A 120 -11.79 21.28 7.19
CA TYR A 120 -10.55 22.04 6.98
C TYR A 120 -10.61 23.03 5.81
N GLY A 121 -11.69 23.05 5.02
CA GLY A 121 -11.80 23.89 3.82
C GLY A 121 -10.81 23.49 2.71
N ARG A 122 -10.40 22.21 2.66
CA ARG A 122 -9.41 21.66 1.73
C ARG A 122 -9.89 20.35 1.12
N GLY A 123 -9.43 20.02 -0.08
CA GLY A 123 -9.77 18.75 -0.74
C GLY A 123 -11.28 18.62 -1.03
N VAL A 124 -11.80 17.41 -0.89
CA VAL A 124 -13.20 17.04 -1.20
C VAL A 124 -13.70 16.10 -0.11
N ASP A 125 -14.98 16.19 0.25
CA ASP A 125 -15.61 15.26 1.19
C ASP A 125 -15.97 13.94 0.51
N TRP A 126 -15.96 12.84 1.26
CA TRP A 126 -16.38 11.54 0.79
C TRP A 126 -17.92 11.45 0.78
N PRO A 127 -18.54 10.74 -0.19
CA PRO A 127 -19.97 10.45 -0.20
C PRO A 127 -20.37 9.31 0.78
N VAL A 128 -19.44 8.91 1.65
CA VAL A 128 -19.59 7.96 2.75
C VAL A 128 -18.83 8.51 3.96
N THR A 129 -19.29 8.20 5.16
CA THR A 129 -18.67 8.58 6.43
C THR A 129 -17.75 7.48 6.96
N TYR A 130 -17.01 7.77 8.04
CA TYR A 130 -16.28 6.72 8.76
C TYR A 130 -17.21 5.62 9.29
N ASP A 131 -18.37 6.00 9.83
CA ASP A 131 -19.33 5.06 10.43
C ASP A 131 -19.99 4.15 9.37
N ASP A 132 -20.13 4.62 8.12
CA ASP A 132 -20.53 3.78 6.98
C ASP A 132 -19.49 2.69 6.65
N LEU A 133 -18.22 2.88 7.00
CA LEU A 133 -17.11 1.95 6.73
C LEU A 133 -16.57 1.21 7.96
N GLU A 134 -16.85 1.64 9.19
CA GLU A 134 -16.33 1.04 10.42
C GLU A 134 -16.57 -0.49 10.50
N PRO A 135 -17.77 -1.02 10.22
CA PRO A 135 -18.00 -2.47 10.24
C PRO A 135 -17.18 -3.20 9.17
N PHE A 136 -17.00 -2.58 8.00
CA PHE A 136 -16.21 -3.13 6.90
C PHE A 136 -14.71 -3.02 7.14
N TYR A 137 -14.24 -2.05 7.93
CA TYR A 137 -12.86 -2.01 8.43
C TYR A 137 -12.62 -3.17 9.42
N SER A 138 -13.54 -3.39 10.36
CA SER A 138 -13.46 -4.51 11.31
C SER A 138 -13.46 -5.86 10.59
N HIS A 139 -14.30 -6.00 9.55
CA HIS A 139 -14.30 -7.19 8.69
C HIS A 139 -13.02 -7.31 7.84
N ALA A 140 -12.55 -6.22 7.23
CA ALA A 140 -11.31 -6.18 6.46
C ALA A 140 -10.09 -6.62 7.29
N GLU A 141 -10.02 -6.17 8.54
CA GLU A 141 -8.95 -6.53 9.47
C GLU A 141 -8.95 -8.01 9.81
N ASP A 142 -10.12 -8.64 9.89
CA ASP A 142 -10.21 -10.09 10.05
C ASP A 142 -9.80 -10.85 8.80
N GLU A 143 -10.35 -10.51 7.63
CA GLU A 143 -10.09 -11.19 6.35
C GLU A 143 -8.60 -11.18 5.95
N VAL A 144 -7.85 -10.11 6.25
CA VAL A 144 -6.40 -10.06 5.94
C VAL A 144 -5.52 -10.51 7.12
N GLY A 145 -6.09 -10.73 8.30
CA GLY A 145 -5.39 -11.09 9.53
C GLY A 145 -4.52 -9.96 10.06
N VAL A 146 -5.14 -8.90 10.59
CA VAL A 146 -4.44 -7.75 11.19
C VAL A 146 -4.07 -8.00 12.66
N SER A 147 -2.80 -7.81 12.99
CA SER A 147 -2.30 -7.64 14.36
C SER A 147 -2.34 -6.17 14.77
N GLY A 148 -2.80 -5.86 15.98
CA GLY A 148 -2.78 -4.49 16.54
C GLY A 148 -3.11 -4.47 18.05
N ASP A 149 -2.87 -3.35 18.72
CA ASP A 149 -3.25 -3.20 20.13
C ASP A 149 -4.70 -2.74 20.23
N SER A 150 -5.54 -3.54 20.90
CA SER A 150 -6.97 -3.21 21.08
C SER A 150 -7.24 -2.29 22.26
N ASN A 151 -6.21 -1.96 23.05
CA ASN A 151 -6.30 -1.05 24.20
C ASN A 151 -5.86 0.37 23.86
N GLU A 152 -5.19 0.58 22.72
CA GLU A 152 -4.78 1.89 22.22
C GLU A 152 -5.72 2.41 21.13
N THR A 153 -5.83 3.73 21.00
CA THR A 153 -6.53 4.37 19.88
C THR A 153 -5.53 5.02 18.92
N LEU A 154 -5.79 4.89 17.63
CA LEU A 154 -5.02 5.52 16.54
C LEU A 154 -5.88 6.60 15.84
N GLY A 155 -6.72 7.30 16.59
CA GLY A 155 -7.66 8.31 16.08
C GLY A 155 -8.88 7.76 15.34
N SER A 156 -8.98 6.44 15.18
CA SER A 156 -10.05 5.73 14.48
C SER A 156 -10.90 4.91 15.49
N PRO A 157 -12.15 5.29 15.79
CA PRO A 157 -13.02 4.56 16.71
C PRO A 157 -13.29 3.11 16.26
N ARG A 158 -13.37 2.16 17.18
CA ARG A 158 -13.50 0.73 16.84
C ARG A 158 -14.65 0.08 17.59
N SER A 159 -15.50 -0.67 16.88
CA SER A 159 -16.54 -1.52 17.49
C SER A 159 -15.98 -2.87 17.96
N THR A 160 -14.90 -3.36 17.34
CA THR A 160 -14.23 -4.61 17.70
C THR A 160 -12.71 -4.43 17.91
N GLY A 161 -12.14 -5.31 18.73
CA GLY A 161 -10.69 -5.44 18.85
C GLY A 161 -10.04 -5.89 17.53
N TYR A 162 -8.72 -5.80 17.47
CA TYR A 162 -7.95 -6.46 16.41
C TYR A 162 -8.03 -7.98 16.58
N PRO A 163 -8.11 -8.75 15.48
CA PRO A 163 -8.27 -10.19 15.55
C PRO A 163 -6.98 -10.94 15.94
N MET A 164 -5.83 -10.24 15.96
CA MET A 164 -4.59 -10.70 16.57
C MET A 164 -3.98 -9.60 17.45
N PRO A 165 -3.27 -9.96 18.54
CA PRO A 165 -2.60 -8.98 19.40
C PRO A 165 -1.47 -8.27 18.66
N ALA A 166 -1.08 -7.09 19.13
CA ALA A 166 0.02 -6.31 18.57
C ALA A 166 1.32 -7.12 18.44
N ILE A 167 2.08 -6.85 17.38
CA ILE A 167 3.45 -7.35 17.28
C ILE A 167 4.31 -6.63 18.33
N PRO A 168 5.08 -7.37 19.16
CA PRO A 168 5.96 -6.77 20.14
C PRO A 168 6.90 -5.73 19.52
N GLN A 169 6.91 -4.53 20.10
CA GLN A 169 7.77 -3.43 19.69
C GLN A 169 9.25 -3.79 19.88
N THR A 170 10.08 -3.51 18.87
CA THR A 170 11.52 -3.78 18.92
C THR A 170 12.20 -2.91 19.97
N PHE A 171 13.45 -3.25 20.32
CA PHE A 171 14.25 -2.42 21.23
C PHE A 171 14.41 -0.97 20.71
N MET A 172 14.48 -0.79 19.38
CA MET A 172 14.57 0.53 18.74
C MET A 172 13.27 1.30 18.91
N ASP A 173 12.11 0.69 18.63
CA ASP A 173 10.80 1.34 18.81
C ASP A 173 10.59 1.79 20.26
N GLN A 174 10.99 0.96 21.23
CA GLN A 174 10.95 1.31 22.64
C GLN A 174 11.96 2.42 23.02
N ALA A 175 13.07 2.57 22.30
CA ALA A 175 14.01 3.67 22.49
C ALA A 175 13.43 5.00 21.99
N TYR A 176 12.79 5.00 20.81
CA TYR A 176 11.98 6.13 20.33
C TYR A 176 10.89 6.51 21.34
N ALA A 177 10.11 5.52 21.80
CA ALA A 177 9.03 5.76 22.76
C ALA A 177 9.52 6.42 24.07
N ARG A 178 10.69 6.00 24.59
CA ARG A 178 11.30 6.61 25.79
C ARG A 178 11.85 8.03 25.51
N ALA A 179 12.49 8.25 24.37
CA ALA A 179 13.09 9.54 24.01
C ALA A 179 12.03 10.64 23.78
N LEU A 180 10.84 10.26 23.33
CA LEU A 180 9.76 11.18 22.94
C LEU A 180 8.72 11.45 24.04
N VAL A 181 8.90 10.91 25.25
CA VAL A 181 8.03 11.20 26.41
C VAL A 181 7.99 12.70 26.69
N GLY A 182 6.78 13.26 26.75
CA GLY A 182 6.55 14.69 26.99
C GLY A 182 6.72 15.58 25.74
N THR A 183 6.93 14.99 24.57
CA THR A 183 6.79 15.68 23.27
C THR A 183 5.38 15.48 22.71
N GLN A 184 5.09 16.12 21.56
CA GLN A 184 3.87 15.88 20.79
C GLN A 184 3.87 14.56 19.98
N PHE A 185 5.01 13.85 19.93
CA PHE A 185 5.17 12.67 19.08
C PHE A 185 4.86 11.38 19.85
N GLU A 186 3.85 10.66 19.39
CA GLU A 186 3.49 9.36 19.96
C GLU A 186 4.07 8.21 19.12
N VAL A 187 4.68 7.24 19.80
CA VAL A 187 5.15 5.99 19.20
C VAL A 187 4.18 4.90 19.59
N ARG A 188 3.50 4.33 18.59
CA ARG A 188 2.41 3.35 18.76
C ARG A 188 2.70 2.09 17.94
N ALA A 189 2.13 0.96 18.34
CA ALA A 189 2.23 -0.26 17.57
C ALA A 189 1.39 -0.16 16.29
N THR A 190 2.04 0.09 15.14
CA THR A 190 1.36 0.16 13.84
C THR A 190 0.63 -1.14 13.52
N PRO A 191 -0.69 -1.12 13.26
CA PRO A 191 -1.46 -2.32 12.91
C PRO A 191 -1.06 -2.82 11.52
N GLN A 192 -0.90 -4.14 11.40
CA GLN A 192 -0.37 -4.76 10.20
C GLN A 192 -1.07 -6.08 9.89
N ALA A 193 -1.34 -6.35 8.62
CA ALA A 193 -1.70 -7.67 8.10
C ALA A 193 -0.49 -8.62 8.17
N ARG A 194 -0.05 -8.91 9.39
CA ARG A 194 1.12 -9.73 9.69
C ARG A 194 0.82 -10.53 10.95
N ASN A 195 0.94 -11.84 10.84
CA ASN A 195 0.63 -12.78 11.89
C ASN A 195 1.53 -12.59 13.12
N SER A 196 0.97 -12.17 14.26
CA SER A 196 1.67 -12.17 15.57
C SER A 196 1.56 -13.51 16.28
N ALA A 197 0.51 -14.28 15.99
CA ALA A 197 0.35 -15.70 16.29
C ALA A 197 0.09 -16.47 14.98
N ALA A 198 0.22 -17.81 14.99
CA ALA A 198 -0.15 -18.61 13.81
C ALA A 198 -1.66 -18.51 13.54
N ARG A 199 -2.04 -18.26 12.28
CA ARG A 199 -3.42 -18.01 11.84
C ARG A 199 -3.56 -18.40 10.37
N ASP A 200 -4.67 -19.04 10.00
CA ASP A 200 -5.07 -19.37 8.63
C ASP A 200 -3.93 -20.01 7.83
N GLU A 201 -3.40 -21.12 8.39
CA GLU A 201 -2.25 -21.91 7.90
C GLU A 201 -0.91 -21.16 7.77
N ARG A 202 -0.87 -19.84 8.00
CA ARG A 202 0.34 -19.00 7.97
C ARG A 202 1.00 -18.92 9.35
N PRO A 203 2.34 -19.06 9.44
CA PRO A 203 3.06 -19.00 10.71
C PRO A 203 3.11 -17.57 11.26
N ALA A 204 3.45 -17.46 12.55
CA ALA A 204 3.75 -16.17 13.18
C ALA A 204 5.01 -15.52 12.57
N CYS A 205 5.10 -14.20 12.70
CA CYS A 205 6.25 -13.40 12.26
C CYS A 205 7.55 -13.85 12.94
N CYS A 206 8.49 -14.38 12.14
CA CYS A 206 9.81 -14.80 12.60
C CYS A 206 10.84 -13.65 12.71
N GLY A 207 10.44 -12.40 12.48
CA GLY A 207 11.35 -11.24 12.57
C GLY A 207 12.38 -11.10 11.44
N SER A 208 12.17 -11.73 10.28
CA SER A 208 13.13 -11.76 9.15
C SER A 208 13.59 -10.43 8.55
N ALA A 209 13.01 -9.29 8.97
CA ALA A 209 13.28 -7.92 8.48
C ALA A 209 13.11 -7.67 6.97
N SER A 210 12.73 -8.68 6.16
CA SER A 210 12.57 -8.58 4.70
C SER A 210 11.11 -8.35 4.26
N CYS A 211 10.30 -7.70 5.09
CA CYS A 211 8.85 -7.55 4.87
C CYS A 211 8.52 -6.96 3.49
N ILE A 212 9.39 -6.06 3.04
CA ILE A 212 9.52 -5.55 1.69
C ILE A 212 10.85 -6.09 1.12
N PRO A 213 10.91 -6.62 -0.11
CA PRO A 213 9.79 -6.78 -1.06
C PRO A 213 9.05 -8.11 -0.94
N ILE A 214 9.46 -9.03 -0.05
CA ILE A 214 8.88 -10.38 0.00
C ILE A 214 9.07 -11.07 1.37
N CYS A 215 7.97 -11.49 2.00
CA CYS A 215 8.03 -12.20 3.27
C CYS A 215 8.36 -13.70 3.05
N PRO A 216 9.47 -14.23 3.61
CA PRO A 216 9.96 -15.58 3.32
C PRO A 216 9.14 -16.70 3.96
N VAL A 217 8.36 -16.38 5.00
CA VAL A 217 7.52 -17.35 5.74
C VAL A 217 6.03 -17.04 5.62
N GLN A 218 5.62 -16.17 4.69
CA GLN A 218 4.20 -15.79 4.47
C GLN A 218 3.45 -15.22 5.70
N ALA A 219 4.16 -14.83 6.76
CA ALA A 219 3.55 -14.23 7.95
C ALA A 219 2.87 -12.88 7.63
N LYS A 220 3.44 -12.09 6.71
CA LYS A 220 2.78 -10.92 6.11
C LYS A 220 1.76 -11.41 5.07
N TYR A 221 0.54 -10.89 5.11
CA TYR A 221 -0.48 -11.14 4.08
C TYR A 221 0.02 -10.64 2.73
N ASP A 222 -0.35 -11.36 1.69
CA ASP A 222 -0.40 -10.91 0.31
C ASP A 222 -1.48 -11.74 -0.38
N ALA A 223 -2.03 -11.27 -1.51
CA ALA A 223 -3.16 -11.94 -2.16
C ALA A 223 -2.80 -13.31 -2.81
N THR A 224 -1.62 -13.87 -2.52
CA THR A 224 -1.23 -15.23 -2.91
C THR A 224 -1.06 -16.19 -1.74
N THR A 225 -1.47 -15.80 -0.52
CA THR A 225 -1.46 -16.65 0.68
C THR A 225 -2.47 -17.83 0.65
N ALA A 226 -2.78 -18.34 -0.54
CA ALA A 226 -3.55 -19.56 -0.78
C ALA A 226 -2.65 -20.77 -1.16
N ALA A 227 -1.31 -20.70 -0.99
CA ALA A 227 -0.37 -21.83 -1.13
C ALA A 227 1.03 -21.57 -0.49
N ALA A 228 1.69 -22.60 0.05
CA ALA A 228 2.98 -22.57 0.78
C ALA A 228 3.91 -23.77 0.35
N ASP A 229 5.15 -24.02 0.82
CA ASP A 229 6.03 -23.43 1.86
C ASP A 229 7.53 -23.83 1.60
N LEU A 230 8.47 -23.35 2.44
CA LEU A 230 9.86 -23.81 2.71
C LEU A 230 10.97 -23.60 1.63
N ALA A 231 12.29 -23.58 1.91
CA ALA A 231 13.09 -23.06 3.05
C ALA A 231 14.64 -23.14 2.77
N ARG A 232 15.46 -22.28 3.45
CA ARG A 232 16.93 -22.36 3.73
C ARG A 232 17.98 -22.04 2.64
N LEU A 233 19.06 -21.32 3.03
CA LEU A 233 20.52 -21.67 2.96
C LEU A 233 21.42 -20.41 3.21
N GLY A 234 22.51 -20.50 4.00
CA GLY A 234 23.20 -19.33 4.63
C GLY A 234 24.66 -18.99 4.21
N LEU A 235 25.21 -17.88 4.76
CA LEU A 235 26.53 -17.25 4.43
C LEU A 235 27.27 -16.70 5.70
N ARG A 236 28.58 -16.32 5.64
CA ARG A 236 29.42 -15.89 6.82
C ARG A 236 30.66 -14.98 6.51
N GLY A 237 31.13 -14.18 7.50
CA GLY A 237 32.52 -13.62 7.55
C GLY A 237 32.81 -12.59 8.69
N PRO A 238 33.82 -12.74 9.59
CA PRO A 238 33.90 -11.97 10.86
C PRO A 238 34.24 -10.45 10.82
N ALA A 239 35.15 -10.00 9.94
CA ALA A 239 35.56 -8.58 9.91
C ALA A 239 34.51 -7.69 9.21
N LEU A 240 33.83 -8.25 8.21
CA LEU A 240 32.65 -7.65 7.59
C LEU A 240 31.50 -7.56 8.61
N ASP A 241 31.30 -8.62 9.39
CA ASP A 241 30.34 -8.67 10.49
C ASP A 241 30.53 -7.50 11.48
N ASP A 242 31.74 -7.16 11.92
CA ASP A 242 31.94 -6.16 12.99
C ASP A 242 31.65 -4.71 12.54
N ALA A 243 32.10 -4.34 11.34
CA ALA A 243 31.80 -3.04 10.74
C ALA A 243 30.30 -2.92 10.39
N LEU A 244 29.71 -3.96 9.78
CA LEU A 244 28.27 -4.00 9.51
C LEU A 244 27.44 -3.97 10.80
N ARG A 245 27.84 -4.70 11.85
CA ARG A 245 27.15 -4.66 13.16
C ARG A 245 27.17 -3.24 13.71
N THR A 246 28.33 -2.59 13.74
CA THR A 246 28.50 -1.24 14.30
C THR A 246 27.67 -0.19 13.54
N GLN A 247 27.61 -0.28 12.20
CA GLN A 247 26.81 0.66 11.41
C GLN A 247 25.31 0.31 11.45
N ALA A 248 24.93 -0.96 11.26
CA ALA A 248 23.54 -1.38 11.19
C ALA A 248 22.82 -1.35 12.56
N CYS A 249 23.53 -1.43 13.70
CA CYS A 249 22.91 -1.27 15.02
C CYS A 249 22.76 0.19 15.47
N ARG A 250 23.38 1.14 14.74
CA ARG A 250 23.36 2.59 15.04
C ARG A 250 22.68 3.44 13.97
N GLN A 251 22.39 2.87 12.80
CA GLN A 251 21.66 3.55 11.73
C GLN A 251 20.18 3.68 12.10
N LEU A 252 19.71 4.92 12.19
CA LEU A 252 18.30 5.25 12.28
C LEU A 252 17.78 5.70 10.90
N HIS A 253 16.54 5.36 10.58
CA HIS A 253 15.86 5.85 9.37
C HIS A 253 14.40 6.13 9.73
N LEU A 254 13.99 7.37 9.51
CA LEU A 254 12.63 7.85 9.70
C LEU A 254 12.11 8.40 8.37
N THR A 255 10.85 8.11 8.05
CA THR A 255 10.16 8.57 6.84
C THR A 255 8.77 9.06 7.24
N SER A 256 8.31 10.16 6.65
CA SER A 256 6.95 10.66 6.82
C SER A 256 6.13 10.49 5.54
N LEU A 257 4.84 10.22 5.70
CA LEU A 257 3.85 10.30 4.63
C LEU A 257 3.14 11.65 4.74
N ILE A 258 3.04 12.37 3.62
CA ILE A 258 2.36 13.67 3.51
C ILE A 258 1.13 13.47 2.62
N GLU A 259 -0.03 13.94 3.07
CA GLU A 259 -1.24 13.92 2.24
C GLU A 259 -1.04 14.80 1.00
N GLN A 260 -1.49 14.33 -0.16
CA GLN A 260 -1.67 15.17 -1.33
C GLN A 260 -3.16 15.37 -1.60
N LEU A 261 -3.57 16.65 -1.69
CA LEU A 261 -4.93 17.03 -2.03
C LEU A 261 -5.24 16.67 -3.50
N PRO A 262 -6.50 16.34 -3.84
CA PRO A 262 -6.91 16.04 -5.21
C PRO A 262 -6.75 17.28 -6.11
N ASP A 263 -5.91 17.16 -7.14
CA ASP A 263 -5.69 18.19 -8.17
C ASP A 263 -5.98 17.60 -9.56
N PRO A 264 -6.92 18.15 -10.35
CA PRO A 264 -7.22 17.65 -11.70
C PRO A 264 -6.07 17.80 -12.70
N GLN A 265 -5.03 18.59 -12.41
CA GLN A 265 -3.80 18.66 -13.20
C GLN A 265 -2.88 17.47 -12.95
N ASN A 266 -2.94 16.87 -11.75
CA ASN A 266 -2.26 15.62 -11.43
C ASN A 266 -3.08 14.45 -11.97
N ARG A 267 -2.72 13.95 -13.16
CA ARG A 267 -3.55 12.98 -13.88
C ARG A 267 -2.75 11.99 -14.73
N VAL A 268 -3.36 10.82 -14.93
CA VAL A 268 -2.95 9.85 -15.94
C VAL A 268 -3.79 10.03 -17.21
N THR A 269 -3.15 9.95 -18.36
CA THR A 269 -3.77 9.83 -19.68
C THR A 269 -3.07 8.74 -20.48
N LEU A 270 -3.61 8.40 -21.65
CA LEU A 270 -2.92 7.58 -22.65
C LEU A 270 -1.84 8.43 -23.35
N ASP A 271 -0.68 7.85 -23.65
CA ASP A 271 0.29 8.50 -24.54
C ASP A 271 -0.17 8.44 -26.00
N PRO A 272 -0.04 9.52 -26.81
CA PRO A 272 -0.53 9.51 -28.19
C PRO A 272 0.32 8.66 -29.15
N THR A 273 1.51 8.20 -28.75
CA THR A 273 2.50 7.64 -29.67
C THR A 273 3.23 6.39 -29.17
N ASP A 274 3.46 6.28 -27.86
CA ASP A 274 4.17 5.15 -27.27
C ASP A 274 3.19 4.04 -26.85
N LEU A 275 3.34 2.85 -27.43
CA LEU A 275 2.42 1.73 -27.31
C LEU A 275 3.17 0.48 -26.81
N ASP A 276 2.48 -0.37 -26.05
CA ASP A 276 3.00 -1.68 -25.67
C ASP A 276 2.91 -2.71 -26.83
N ILE A 277 3.32 -3.96 -26.55
CA ILE A 277 3.33 -5.03 -27.56
C ILE A 277 1.94 -5.43 -28.09
N TYR A 278 0.87 -4.97 -27.45
CA TYR A 278 -0.51 -5.20 -27.85
C TYR A 278 -1.13 -3.98 -28.57
N GLY A 279 -0.35 -2.90 -28.74
CA GLY A 279 -0.84 -1.63 -29.27
C GLY A 279 -1.60 -0.78 -28.24
N VAL A 280 -1.51 -1.10 -26.95
CA VAL A 280 -2.15 -0.31 -25.89
C VAL A 280 -1.23 0.85 -25.52
N PRO A 281 -1.72 2.11 -25.49
CA PRO A 281 -0.91 3.26 -25.10
C PRO A 281 -0.32 3.16 -23.70
N LEU A 282 0.94 3.59 -23.57
CA LEU A 282 1.61 3.68 -22.29
C LEU A 282 1.00 4.78 -21.39
N PRO A 283 1.07 4.62 -20.05
CA PRO A 283 0.55 5.60 -19.11
C PRO A 283 1.38 6.89 -19.13
N ARG A 284 0.77 7.97 -19.62
CA ARG A 284 1.32 9.32 -19.58
C ARG A 284 0.86 10.03 -18.30
N LEU A 285 1.80 10.51 -17.49
CA LEU A 285 1.52 11.11 -16.18
C LEU A 285 1.85 12.60 -16.20
N ALA A 286 0.89 13.45 -15.88
CA ALA A 286 1.15 14.83 -15.46
C ALA A 286 1.20 14.88 -13.94
N TYR A 287 2.30 15.37 -13.36
CA TYR A 287 2.47 15.37 -11.91
C TYR A 287 3.26 16.57 -11.36
N SER A 288 2.75 17.14 -10.27
CA SER A 288 3.37 18.16 -9.44
C SER A 288 3.07 17.86 -7.96
N LEU A 289 4.00 18.17 -7.06
CA LEU A 289 3.77 18.06 -5.61
C LEU A 289 2.84 19.19 -5.12
N GLY A 290 3.09 20.41 -5.60
CA GLY A 290 2.36 21.61 -5.19
C GLY A 290 2.75 22.12 -3.80
N THR A 291 2.47 23.40 -3.54
CA THR A 291 2.94 24.12 -2.34
C THR A 291 2.42 23.55 -1.02
N TYR A 292 1.26 22.89 -1.03
CA TYR A 292 0.71 22.20 0.14
C TYR A 292 1.61 21.03 0.58
N VAL A 293 2.02 20.18 -0.37
CA VAL A 293 2.90 19.04 -0.09
C VAL A 293 4.31 19.51 0.25
N GLU A 294 4.82 20.54 -0.44
CA GLU A 294 6.11 21.16 -0.12
C GLU A 294 6.15 21.71 1.32
N ALA A 295 5.09 22.38 1.77
CA ALA A 295 4.97 22.84 3.15
C ALA A 295 4.87 21.67 4.15
N GLY A 296 4.15 20.60 3.81
CA GLY A 296 4.10 19.37 4.62
C GLY A 296 5.46 18.66 4.74
N LEU A 297 6.23 18.61 3.65
CA LEU A 297 7.60 18.07 3.64
C LEU A 297 8.57 18.92 4.48
N ALA A 298 8.41 20.25 4.48
CA ALA A 298 9.16 21.14 5.38
C ALA A 298 8.80 20.89 6.85
N ALA A 299 7.51 20.85 7.20
CA ALA A 299 7.06 20.56 8.57
C ALA A 299 7.51 19.17 9.06
N ALA A 300 7.54 18.16 8.18
CA ALA A 300 8.07 16.85 8.51
C ALA A 300 9.58 16.85 8.75
N ARG A 301 10.36 17.70 8.05
CA ARG A 301 11.80 17.89 8.30
C ARG A 301 12.04 18.50 9.67
N ASP A 302 11.25 19.49 10.06
CA ASP A 302 11.34 20.11 11.39
C ASP A 302 11.00 19.09 12.50
N ALA A 303 9.96 18.28 12.28
CA ALA A 303 9.60 17.18 13.18
C ALA A 303 10.70 16.10 13.27
N HIS A 304 11.33 15.72 12.16
CA HIS A 304 12.46 14.79 12.17
C HIS A 304 13.66 15.36 12.94
N ALA A 305 13.95 16.65 12.79
CA ALA A 305 15.03 17.32 13.51
C ALA A 305 14.78 17.33 15.03
N GLU A 306 13.54 17.58 15.49
CA GLU A 306 13.18 17.44 16.91
C GLU A 306 13.35 15.99 17.38
N ILE A 307 12.80 15.01 16.65
CA ILE A 307 12.86 13.58 17.02
C ILE A 307 14.31 13.08 17.09
N PHE A 308 15.13 13.39 16.10
CA PHE A 308 16.55 13.01 16.08
C PHE A 308 17.36 13.73 17.17
N GLY A 309 17.03 14.99 17.48
CA GLY A 309 17.59 15.71 18.63
C GLY A 309 17.26 15.05 19.98
N ARG A 310 16.06 14.47 20.14
CA ARG A 310 15.67 13.69 21.34
C ARG A 310 16.40 12.35 21.47
N LEU A 311 16.96 11.84 20.37
CA LEU A 311 17.65 10.56 20.29
C LEU A 311 19.19 10.67 20.34
N ASP A 312 19.71 11.89 20.57
CA ASP A 312 21.14 12.21 20.47
C ASP A 312 21.78 11.74 19.14
N ALA A 313 20.99 11.73 18.05
CA ALA A 313 21.42 11.21 16.77
C ALA A 313 22.46 12.12 16.11
N THR A 314 23.60 11.54 15.73
CA THR A 314 24.69 12.20 15.00
C THR A 314 24.61 11.89 13.50
N GLU A 315 25.31 12.67 12.68
CA GLU A 315 25.41 12.43 11.22
C GLU A 315 24.05 12.43 10.49
N ILE A 316 23.10 13.24 10.98
CA ILE A 316 21.76 13.37 10.41
C ILE A 316 21.84 13.82 8.94
N GLN A 317 21.20 13.05 8.05
CA GLN A 317 21.07 13.35 6.63
C GLN A 317 19.59 13.33 6.25
N HIS A 318 19.15 14.33 5.51
CA HIS A 318 17.82 14.37 4.89
C HIS A 318 17.95 14.16 3.38
N ARG A 319 17.01 13.41 2.79
CA ARG A 319 16.79 13.45 1.34
C ARG A 319 15.92 14.65 1.02
N ASP A 320 16.44 15.56 0.20
CA ASP A 320 15.68 16.73 -0.29
C ASP A 320 14.66 16.39 -1.39
N VAL A 321 14.65 15.15 -1.86
CA VAL A 321 13.78 14.69 -2.96
C VAL A 321 12.69 13.78 -2.41
N ALA A 322 11.42 14.12 -2.69
CA ALA A 322 10.29 13.25 -2.39
C ALA A 322 10.39 11.91 -3.14
N GLU A 323 9.98 10.83 -2.48
CA GLU A 323 9.96 9.47 -3.01
C GLU A 323 8.51 8.97 -3.14
N GLY A 324 8.29 7.91 -3.91
CA GLY A 324 6.97 7.28 -4.03
C GLY A 324 6.64 6.42 -2.82
N ALA A 325 5.41 6.53 -2.30
CA ALA A 325 4.93 5.72 -1.19
C ALA A 325 4.32 4.37 -1.62
N GLY A 326 4.21 4.10 -2.92
CA GLY A 326 3.45 2.94 -3.45
C GLY A 326 1.93 3.13 -3.38
N HIS A 327 1.46 4.32 -2.98
CA HIS A 327 0.05 4.68 -2.92
C HIS A 327 -0.32 5.44 -4.20
N ILE A 328 -1.29 4.92 -4.96
CA ILE A 328 -1.76 5.49 -6.23
C ILE A 328 -3.27 5.69 -6.10
N ILE A 329 -3.72 6.94 -6.04
CA ILE A 329 -5.02 7.34 -5.48
C ILE A 329 -5.77 8.30 -6.43
N GLY A 330 -7.10 8.23 -6.45
CA GLY A 330 -7.99 9.30 -6.93
C GLY A 330 -8.21 9.42 -8.45
N THR A 331 -7.69 8.50 -9.26
CA THR A 331 -7.80 8.54 -10.73
C THR A 331 -9.20 8.29 -11.30
N ALA A 332 -10.13 7.78 -10.49
CA ALA A 332 -11.53 7.51 -10.84
C ALA A 332 -12.47 7.82 -9.65
N ARG A 333 -12.27 8.99 -9.01
CA ARG A 333 -12.89 9.35 -7.72
C ARG A 333 -14.40 9.13 -7.65
N MET A 334 -14.87 8.69 -6.47
CA MET A 334 -16.29 8.61 -6.13
C MET A 334 -16.89 9.98 -5.82
N GLY A 335 -18.21 10.09 -5.91
CA GLY A 335 -18.97 11.29 -5.53
C GLY A 335 -20.47 11.14 -5.75
N SER A 336 -21.22 12.18 -5.43
CA SER A 336 -22.68 12.25 -5.63
C SER A 336 -23.11 12.93 -6.93
N ASP A 337 -22.17 13.56 -7.64
CA ASP A 337 -22.41 14.34 -8.87
C ASP A 337 -21.67 13.69 -10.05
N PRO A 338 -22.38 13.16 -11.06
CA PRO A 338 -21.77 12.49 -12.21
C PRO A 338 -21.00 13.44 -13.13
N THR A 339 -21.16 14.77 -13.00
CA THR A 339 -20.37 15.73 -13.79
C THR A 339 -18.98 15.98 -13.19
N SER A 340 -18.75 15.56 -11.94
CA SER A 340 -17.49 15.76 -11.24
C SER A 340 -16.89 14.48 -10.61
N SER A 341 -17.59 13.35 -10.60
CA SER A 341 -17.10 12.04 -10.14
C SER A 341 -17.30 10.94 -11.18
N VAL A 342 -16.58 9.82 -11.06
CA VAL A 342 -16.63 8.69 -12.01
C VAL A 342 -17.53 7.55 -11.52
N VAL A 343 -17.56 7.35 -10.19
CA VAL A 343 -18.42 6.36 -9.54
C VAL A 343 -19.27 7.00 -8.44
N ASP A 344 -20.39 6.35 -8.13
CA ASP A 344 -21.26 6.71 -7.01
C ASP A 344 -20.67 6.25 -5.66
N ARG A 345 -21.44 6.44 -4.58
CA ARG A 345 -21.06 6.03 -3.23
C ARG A 345 -20.92 4.52 -3.05
N ASP A 346 -21.45 3.72 -3.98
CA ASP A 346 -21.47 2.26 -3.96
C ASP A 346 -20.48 1.66 -4.99
N LEU A 347 -19.54 2.50 -5.46
CA LEU A 347 -18.45 2.17 -6.37
C LEU A 347 -18.89 1.80 -7.80
N ARG A 348 -20.17 2.01 -8.12
CA ARG A 348 -20.73 1.80 -9.45
C ARG A 348 -20.48 3.01 -10.33
N SER A 349 -20.12 2.80 -11.59
CA SER A 349 -19.97 3.88 -12.57
C SER A 349 -21.31 4.59 -12.82
N HIS A 350 -21.27 5.93 -12.83
CA HIS A 350 -22.45 6.74 -13.17
C HIS A 350 -22.97 6.48 -14.60
N ASP A 351 -22.07 6.22 -15.54
CA ASP A 351 -22.39 6.03 -16.96
C ASP A 351 -22.80 4.58 -17.29
N HIS A 352 -22.36 3.61 -16.49
CA HIS A 352 -22.43 2.18 -16.80
C HIS A 352 -22.92 1.36 -15.59
N PRO A 353 -24.21 0.99 -15.52
CA PRO A 353 -24.79 0.34 -14.34
C PRO A 353 -24.28 -1.09 -14.09
N ASN A 354 -23.55 -1.70 -15.02
CA ASN A 354 -22.88 -2.99 -14.87
C ASN A 354 -21.37 -2.88 -14.62
N LEU A 355 -20.83 -1.67 -14.43
CA LEU A 355 -19.41 -1.42 -14.17
C LEU A 355 -19.20 -0.93 -12.74
N PHE A 356 -18.29 -1.59 -12.02
CA PHE A 356 -17.82 -1.19 -10.70
C PHE A 356 -16.31 -0.96 -10.74
N ILE A 357 -15.81 0.03 -10.00
CA ILE A 357 -14.38 0.32 -9.91
C ILE A 357 -13.94 0.13 -8.46
N LEU A 358 -12.96 -0.75 -8.24
CA LEU A 358 -12.43 -1.06 -6.90
C LEU A 358 -10.93 -0.74 -6.85
N GLY A 359 -10.41 -0.51 -5.63
CA GLY A 359 -9.06 -0.02 -5.41
C GLY A 359 -9.01 1.48 -5.10
N SER A 360 -7.82 2.01 -4.86
CA SER A 360 -7.62 3.40 -4.42
C SER A 360 -7.93 4.47 -5.48
N ALA A 361 -8.21 4.08 -6.71
CA ALA A 361 -8.64 4.98 -7.78
C ALA A 361 -9.92 5.76 -7.41
N VAL A 362 -10.82 5.17 -6.63
CA VAL A 362 -12.11 5.78 -6.27
C VAL A 362 -12.05 6.75 -5.09
N PHE A 363 -10.91 6.90 -4.41
CA PHE A 363 -10.84 7.72 -3.19
C PHE A 363 -10.84 9.22 -3.55
N PRO A 364 -11.70 10.07 -2.96
CA PRO A 364 -11.69 11.52 -3.18
C PRO A 364 -10.46 12.24 -2.60
N THR A 365 -9.91 11.73 -1.50
CA THR A 365 -8.70 12.25 -0.82
C THR A 365 -7.75 11.11 -0.48
N SER A 366 -6.47 11.42 -0.26
CA SER A 366 -5.45 10.39 0.02
C SER A 366 -5.31 10.03 1.49
N ALA A 367 -5.72 10.92 2.40
CA ALA A 367 -5.49 10.81 3.84
C ALA A 367 -4.01 10.65 4.20
N THR A 368 -3.74 10.29 5.45
CA THR A 368 -2.37 10.05 5.99
C THR A 368 -2.05 8.57 6.19
N ALA A 369 -3.07 7.71 6.24
CA ALA A 369 -2.94 6.26 6.41
C ALA A 369 -2.67 5.53 5.08
N ASN A 370 -2.03 4.35 5.14
CA ASN A 370 -1.87 3.50 3.95
C ASN A 370 -3.25 3.06 3.43
N PRO A 371 -3.54 3.21 2.12
CA PRO A 371 -4.91 3.09 1.61
C PRO A 371 -5.44 1.65 1.59
N THR A 372 -4.56 0.64 1.65
CA THR A 372 -4.94 -0.74 1.30
C THR A 372 -5.97 -1.36 2.24
N LEU A 373 -6.02 -1.00 3.53
CA LEU A 373 -7.10 -1.48 4.39
C LEU A 373 -8.46 -0.86 4.00
N THR A 374 -8.48 0.44 3.68
CA THR A 374 -9.66 1.13 3.14
C THR A 374 -10.10 0.52 1.81
N ILE A 375 -9.15 0.12 0.95
CA ILE A 375 -9.43 -0.62 -0.29
C ILE A 375 -10.15 -1.94 0.02
N VAL A 376 -9.70 -2.70 1.01
CA VAL A 376 -10.34 -3.97 1.41
C VAL A 376 -11.74 -3.72 1.97
N ALA A 377 -11.90 -2.76 2.90
CA ALA A 377 -13.21 -2.42 3.47
C ALA A 377 -14.22 -2.02 2.39
N LEU A 378 -13.83 -1.19 1.43
CA LEU A 378 -14.65 -0.84 0.28
C LEU A 378 -14.94 -2.03 -0.65
N SER A 379 -14.00 -2.97 -0.80
CA SER A 379 -14.21 -4.18 -1.60
C SER A 379 -15.19 -5.16 -0.94
N LEU A 380 -15.18 -5.26 0.39
CA LEU A 380 -16.14 -6.04 1.17
C LEU A 380 -17.51 -5.37 1.24
N ARG A 381 -17.59 -4.04 1.14
CA ARG A 381 -18.85 -3.28 1.06
C ARG A 381 -19.54 -3.38 -0.31
N ALA A 382 -18.78 -3.63 -1.37
CA ALA A 382 -19.28 -3.78 -2.74
C ALA A 382 -19.58 -5.24 -3.14
N ALA A 383 -19.20 -6.21 -2.31
CA ALA A 383 -19.42 -7.64 -2.49
C ALA A 383 -20.74 -8.12 -1.87
#